data_AF-A0AAV3BHB8-F1
#
_entry.id   AF-A0AAV3BHB8-F1
#
_cell.length_a   1.000
_cell.length_b   1.000
_cell.length_c   1.000
_cell.angle_alpha   90.00
_cell.angle_beta   90.00
_cell.angle_gamma   90.00
#
_symmetry.space_group_name_H-M   'P 1'
#
loop_
_entity.id
_entity.type
_entity.pdbx_description
1 polymer ?
#
loop_
_entity_poly.entity_id
_entity_poly.type
_entity_poly.pdbx_seq_one_letter_code
_entity_poly.pdbx_strand_id
1 'polypeptide(L)'
;MAKKSNIKSHKKSDPIDIEINKSFKNKNIIFTVSLLDGGKCFVEINSAKFSNLLDAIIDVSNKYDINVSSADIYLHQDDDDGYVAGKIIFFK
;
A
#
# COMPACT_ATOMS: atom_id res chain seq x y z
N MET A 1 40.66 -6.93 13.43
CA MET A 1 39.59 -6.08 14.00
C MET A 1 38.57 -5.78 12.91
N ALA A 2 37.44 -6.48 12.90
CA ALA A 2 36.38 -6.28 11.90
C ALA A 2 35.47 -5.12 12.33
N LYS A 3 35.28 -4.13 11.45
CA LYS A 3 34.36 -3.00 11.65
C LYS A 3 32.94 -3.53 11.81
N LYS A 4 32.32 -3.30 12.96
CA LYS A 4 30.90 -3.55 13.20
C LYS A 4 30.09 -2.65 12.25
N SER A 5 29.41 -3.25 11.28
CA SER A 5 28.44 -2.55 10.44
C SER A 5 27.26 -2.16 11.30
N ASN A 6 27.11 -0.85 11.54
CA ASN A 6 26.04 -0.29 12.34
C ASN A 6 24.84 -0.05 11.41
N ILE A 7 24.13 -1.12 11.05
CA ILE A 7 22.89 -1.00 10.28
C ILE A 7 21.79 -0.64 11.27
N LYS A 8 21.67 0.65 11.57
CA LYS A 8 20.46 1.24 12.15
C LYS A 8 19.77 2.05 11.07
N SER A 9 18.76 1.47 10.45
CA SER A 9 17.65 2.24 9.91
C SER A 9 16.35 1.47 10.12
N HIS A 10 15.88 1.42 11.36
CA HIS A 10 14.44 1.42 11.56
C HIS A 10 13.95 2.77 11.05
N LYS A 11 13.59 2.84 9.76
CA LYS A 11 12.72 3.90 9.26
C LYS A 11 11.51 3.88 10.19
N LYS A 12 11.35 4.93 10.99
CA LYS A 12 10.08 5.22 11.66
C LYS A 12 9.04 5.19 10.55
N SER A 13 8.23 4.16 10.54
CA SER A 13 7.15 4.01 9.58
C SER A 13 6.21 5.19 9.83
N ASP A 14 6.02 6.01 8.80
CA ASP A 14 5.22 7.23 8.87
C ASP A 14 3.75 6.82 9.05
N PRO A 15 2.90 7.54 9.80
CA PRO A 15 1.57 7.04 10.19
C PRO A 15 0.73 6.50 9.03
N ILE A 16 0.88 7.09 7.84
CA ILE A 16 0.20 6.70 6.60
C ILE A 16 0.46 5.23 6.21
N ASP A 17 1.68 4.69 6.38
CA ASP A 17 1.96 3.29 6.00
C ASP A 17 1.33 2.29 6.98
N ILE A 18 1.24 2.62 8.27
CA ILE A 18 0.59 1.81 9.31
C ILE A 18 -0.92 1.77 9.04
N GLU A 19 -1.50 2.94 8.76
CA GLU A 19 -2.92 3.13 8.47
C GLU A 19 -3.35 2.32 7.23
N ILE A 20 -2.59 2.44 6.13
CA ILE A 20 -2.80 1.63 4.91
C ILE A 20 -2.65 0.14 5.21
N ASN A 21 -1.58 -0.27 5.90
CA ASN A 21 -1.34 -1.68 6.21
C ASN A 21 -2.51 -2.32 6.98
N LYS A 22 -3.09 -1.59 7.94
CA LYS A 22 -4.24 -2.08 8.71
C LYS A 22 -5.46 -2.30 7.81
N SER A 23 -5.82 -1.32 6.99
CA SER A 23 -7.02 -1.42 6.14
C SER A 23 -6.89 -2.43 5.01
N PHE A 24 -5.69 -2.61 4.45
CA PHE A 24 -5.45 -3.52 3.32
C PHE A 24 -5.30 -4.98 3.75
N LYS A 25 -4.60 -5.26 4.87
CA LYS A 25 -4.48 -6.63 5.41
C LYS A 25 -5.83 -7.24 5.80
N ASN A 26 -6.75 -6.41 6.32
CA ASN A 26 -8.08 -6.86 6.70
C ASN A 26 -8.97 -7.27 5.50
N LYS A 27 -8.56 -6.97 4.26
CA LYS A 27 -9.35 -7.21 3.04
C LYS A 27 -8.73 -8.24 2.10
N ASN A 28 -7.80 -9.08 2.59
CA ASN A 28 -7.13 -10.13 1.82
C ASN A 28 -6.44 -9.60 0.55
N ILE A 29 -5.83 -8.43 0.64
CA ILE A 29 -5.05 -7.84 -0.46
C ILE A 29 -3.59 -8.28 -0.30
N ILE A 30 -2.96 -8.71 -1.40
CA ILE A 30 -1.52 -8.95 -1.44
C ILE A 30 -0.85 -7.70 -2.01
N PHE A 31 -0.06 -7.01 -1.18
CA PHE A 31 0.51 -5.70 -1.55
C PHE A 31 1.88 -5.47 -0.89
N THR A 32 2.63 -4.53 -1.46
CA THR A 32 3.80 -3.93 -0.82
C THR A 32 3.57 -2.44 -0.61
N VAL A 33 4.24 -1.87 0.39
CA VAL A 33 4.13 -0.45 0.74
C VAL A 33 5.51 0.16 0.84
N SER A 34 5.69 1.34 0.24
CA SER A 34 6.91 2.14 0.32
C SER A 34 6.58 3.60 0.58
N LEU A 35 7.21 4.17 1.61
CA LEU A 35 7.11 5.60 1.89
C LEU A 35 7.87 6.41 0.83
N LEU A 36 7.23 7.46 0.34
CA LEU A 36 7.81 8.45 -0.57
C LEU A 36 8.04 9.77 0.18
N ASP A 37 8.89 10.63 -0.38
CA ASP A 37 9.10 11.97 0.17
C ASP A 37 7.81 12.82 0.07
N GLY A 38 7.63 13.72 1.04
CA GLY A 38 6.51 14.67 1.04
C GLY A 38 5.18 14.08 1.53
N GLY A 39 5.19 13.14 2.46
CA GLY A 39 3.98 12.59 3.09
C GLY A 39 3.17 11.65 2.17
N LYS A 40 3.79 11.15 1.10
CA LYS A 40 3.17 10.24 0.14
C LYS A 40 3.53 8.79 0.44
N CYS A 41 2.64 7.88 0.06
CA CYS A 41 2.82 6.46 0.25
C CYS A 41 2.51 5.72 -1.04
N PHE A 42 3.49 4.99 -1.56
CA PHE A 42 3.35 4.13 -2.73
C PHE A 42 2.92 2.73 -2.30
N VAL A 43 1.87 2.22 -2.94
CA VAL A 43 1.33 0.88 -2.70
C VAL A 43 1.28 0.13 -4.02
N GLU A 44 1.98 -0.99 -4.08
CA GLU A 44 1.91 -1.91 -5.22
C GLU A 44 0.99 -3.07 -4.85
N ILE A 45 -0.08 -3.24 -5.64
CA ILE A 45 -1.04 -4.32 -5.52
C ILE A 45 -0.55 -5.46 -6.38
N ASN A 46 -0.15 -6.56 -5.74
CA ASN A 46 0.25 -7.77 -6.43
C ASN A 46 -0.97 -8.59 -6.84
N SER A 47 -1.98 -8.68 -5.97
CA SER A 47 -3.24 -9.36 -6.26
C SER A 47 -4.33 -8.94 -5.30
N ALA A 48 -5.50 -8.59 -5.83
CA ALA A 48 -6.71 -8.28 -5.07
C ALA A 48 -7.98 -8.51 -5.88
N LYS A 49 -9.09 -8.83 -5.23
CA LYS A 49 -10.41 -8.58 -5.82
C LYS A 49 -10.62 -7.07 -5.90
N PHE A 50 -11.12 -6.59 -7.04
CA PHE A 50 -11.34 -5.14 -7.23
C PHE A 50 -12.27 -4.54 -6.16
N SER A 51 -13.33 -5.25 -5.75
CA SER A 51 -14.23 -4.82 -4.68
C SER A 51 -13.49 -4.60 -3.35
N ASN A 52 -12.64 -5.55 -2.98
CA ASN A 52 -11.88 -5.48 -1.72
C ASN A 52 -10.87 -4.32 -1.75
N LEU A 53 -10.25 -4.08 -2.92
CA LEU A 53 -9.36 -2.94 -3.12
C LEU A 53 -10.10 -1.61 -2.98
N LEU A 54 -11.27 -1.47 -3.59
CA LEU A 54 -12.10 -0.28 -3.49
C LEU A 54 -12.54 -0.02 -2.04
N ASP A 55 -13.00 -1.05 -1.33
CA ASP A 55 -13.36 -0.94 0.08
C ASP A 55 -12.14 -0.59 0.96
N ALA A 56 -10.93 -1.00 0.59
CA ALA A 56 -9.70 -0.62 1.29
C ALA A 56 -9.39 0.87 1.12
N ILE A 57 -9.51 1.37 -0.11
CA ILE A 57 -9.31 2.78 -0.45
C ILE A 57 -10.31 3.67 0.29
N ILE A 58 -11.60 3.30 0.29
CA ILE A 58 -12.65 4.06 0.99
C ILE A 58 -12.40 4.05 2.50
N ASP A 59 -11.99 2.91 3.07
CA ASP A 59 -11.73 2.78 4.51
C ASP A 59 -10.60 3.68 4.98
N VAL A 60 -9.49 3.78 4.22
CA VAL A 60 -8.36 4.64 4.60
C VAL A 60 -8.69 6.13 4.44
N SER A 61 -9.48 6.50 3.43
CA SER A 61 -9.95 7.88 3.24
C SER A 61 -10.87 8.28 4.40
N ASN A 62 -11.87 7.47 4.74
CA ASN A 62 -12.83 7.80 5.78
C ASN A 62 -12.25 7.79 7.20
N LYS A 63 -11.35 6.85 7.53
CA LYS A 63 -10.85 6.70 8.91
C LYS A 63 -9.61 7.55 9.20
N TYR A 64 -8.80 7.81 8.19
CA TYR A 64 -7.46 8.35 8.38
C TYR A 64 -7.17 9.61 7.56
N ASP A 65 -8.15 10.08 6.76
CA ASP A 65 -8.00 11.20 5.83
C ASP A 65 -6.85 10.98 4.83
N ILE A 66 -6.68 9.73 4.40
CA ILE A 66 -5.67 9.35 3.41
C ILE A 66 -6.35 9.25 2.05
N ASN A 67 -5.93 10.08 1.11
CA ASN A 67 -6.55 10.21 -0.22
C ASN A 67 -5.65 9.66 -1.33
N VAL A 68 -6.26 9.32 -2.48
CA VAL A 68 -5.55 8.80 -3.65
C VAL A 68 -5.04 9.96 -4.49
N SER A 69 -3.73 10.04 -4.68
CA SER A 69 -3.08 10.98 -5.62
C SER A 69 -3.10 10.44 -7.05
N SER A 70 -2.86 9.15 -7.22
CA SER A 70 -2.88 8.47 -8.52
C SER A 70 -3.12 6.98 -8.35
N ALA A 71 -3.76 6.35 -9.34
CA ALA A 71 -4.00 4.92 -9.33
C ALA A 71 -3.97 4.38 -10.76
N ASP A 72 -3.13 3.37 -10.96
CA ASP A 72 -3.11 2.55 -12.17
C ASP A 72 -3.53 1.14 -11.75
N ILE A 73 -4.66 0.65 -12.27
CA ILE A 73 -5.22 -0.66 -11.92
C ILE A 73 -5.47 -1.42 -13.21
N TYR A 74 -5.01 -2.66 -13.27
CA TYR A 74 -5.10 -3.53 -14.43
C TYR A 74 -5.47 -4.96 -14.03
N LEU A 75 -6.03 -5.70 -14.98
CA LEU A 75 -6.34 -7.12 -14.78
C LEU A 75 -5.04 -7.91 -14.60
N HIS A 76 -5.05 -8.83 -13.64
CA HIS A 76 -3.95 -9.76 -13.45
C HIS A 76 -3.96 -10.77 -14.62
N GLN A 77 -2.88 -10.82 -15.41
CA GLN A 77 -2.86 -11.56 -16.68
C GLN A 77 -2.88 -13.09 -16.53
N ASP A 78 -2.49 -13.59 -15.35
CA ASP A 78 -2.32 -15.02 -15.09
C ASP A 78 -3.49 -15.68 -14.31
N ASP A 79 -4.54 -14.92 -13.94
CA ASP A 79 -5.65 -15.42 -13.12
C ASP A 79 -7.02 -15.28 -13.81
N ASP A 80 -7.74 -16.40 -13.93
CA ASP A 80 -9.10 -16.48 -14.52
C ASP A 80 -10.22 -15.85 -13.66
N ASP A 81 -9.91 -15.43 -12.43
CA ASP A 81 -10.90 -15.08 -11.39
C ASP A 81 -11.19 -13.58 -11.22
N GLY A 82 -10.80 -12.72 -12.17
CA GLY A 82 -11.13 -11.29 -12.13
C GLY A 82 -10.39 -10.51 -11.04
N TYR A 83 -9.17 -10.94 -10.71
CA TYR A 83 -8.26 -10.24 -9.80
C TYR A 83 -7.55 -9.09 -10.53
N VAL A 84 -7.15 -8.08 -9.75
CA VAL A 84 -6.43 -6.91 -10.24
C VAL A 84 -5.06 -6.81 -9.59
N ALA A 85 -4.13 -6.26 -10.37
CA ALA A 85 -2.86 -5.72 -9.91
C ALA A 85 -2.82 -4.22 -10.20
N GLY A 86 -1.86 -3.52 -9.61
CA GLY A 86 -1.84 -2.07 -9.78
C GLY A 86 -0.85 -1.35 -8.90
N LYS A 87 -0.84 -0.03 -9.06
CA LYS A 87 0.01 0.90 -8.33
C LYS A 87 -0.84 2.07 -7.88
N ILE A 88 -0.79 2.40 -6.60
CA ILE A 88 -1.55 3.50 -6.01
C ILE A 88 -0.60 4.38 -5.23
N ILE A 89 -0.67 5.69 -5.45
CA ILE A 89 0.00 6.68 -4.61
C ILE A 89 -1.05 7.32 -3.73
N PHE A 90 -0.86 7.20 -2.43
CA PHE A 90 -1.65 7.86 -1.40
C PHE A 90 -0.92 9.10 -0.87
N PHE A 91 -1.69 10.02 -0.29
CA PHE A 91 -1.18 11.17 0.43
C PHE A 91 -2.10 11.51 1.61
N LYS A 92 -1.54 12.25 2.56
CA LYS A 92 -2.25 12.87 3.68
C LYS A 92 -2.07 14.37 3.61
#